data_AF-A0A5C3Q730-F1
#
_entry.id   AF-A0A5C3Q730-F1
#
_cell.length_a   1.000
_cell.length_b   1.000
_cell.length_c   1.000
_cell.angle_alpha   90.00
_cell.angle_beta   90.00
_cell.angle_gamma   90.00
#
_symmetry.space_group_name_H-M   'P 1'
#
loop_
_entity.id
_entity.type
_entity.pdbx_description
1 polymer ?
#
loop_
_entity_poly.entity_id
_entity_poly.type
_entity_poly.pdbx_seq_one_letter_code
_entity_poly.pdbx_strand_id
1 'polypeptide(L)'
;MNGLPKKVFEKILIEAIQPDTEFEPTSWQAHVQLTAVCKVWRDDLLDCPEFLARHSALARLSTLASLDKTPNSFLSTRRPSLRHLALVACEIDWTALQPAIDDYAGFRNLETLHLRQIIPPPPKNVLENILRQSPRLASLRLYEAIPKEVHLTNKKHGPSSIPLKTLVLCRPSDHLDKISQLLFALDISQDTRTICVAVDNLGIFEHVSVTNGAFELAVPRILEKYRISLEKPDQMGTTNLCLSGFEGGEDYGESSSCVLSRTSAVGDEVN
;
A
#
# COMPACT_ATOMS: atom_id res chain seq x y z
N MET A 1 18.03 34.21 -14.58
CA MET A 1 16.60 34.52 -14.74
C MET A 1 16.14 35.64 -13.80
N ASN A 2 16.94 36.69 -13.58
CA ASN A 2 16.67 37.69 -12.52
C ASN A 2 15.71 38.81 -12.93
N GLY A 3 14.73 38.50 -13.79
CA GLY A 3 13.80 39.50 -14.34
C GLY A 3 12.40 38.96 -14.62
N LEU A 4 12.10 37.71 -14.27
CA LEU A 4 10.74 37.17 -14.38
C LEU A 4 9.95 37.53 -13.12
N PRO A 5 8.68 37.96 -13.25
CA PRO A 5 7.78 38.09 -12.11
C PRO A 5 7.61 36.74 -11.39
N LYS A 6 7.64 36.75 -10.05
CA LYS A 6 7.55 35.55 -9.19
C LYS A 6 6.43 34.58 -9.63
N LYS A 7 5.22 35.09 -9.89
CA LYS A 7 4.07 34.28 -10.34
C LYS A 7 4.29 33.57 -11.67
N VAL A 8 5.02 34.19 -12.61
CA VAL A 8 5.30 33.58 -13.91
C VAL A 8 6.33 32.47 -13.74
N PHE A 9 7.33 32.72 -12.90
CA PHE A 9 8.35 31.74 -12.55
C PHE A 9 7.76 30.52 -11.82
N GLU A 10 6.92 30.72 -10.80
CA GLU A 10 6.17 29.66 -10.11
C GLU A 10 5.37 28.82 -11.10
N LYS A 11 4.65 29.46 -12.03
CA LYS A 11 3.86 28.76 -13.04
C LYS A 11 4.74 27.91 -13.98
N ILE A 12 5.85 28.44 -14.47
CA ILE A 12 6.80 27.69 -15.31
C ILE A 12 7.27 26.43 -14.58
N LEU A 13 7.60 26.55 -13.30
CA LEU A 13 8.09 25.43 -12.52
C LEU A 13 7.01 24.40 -12.21
N ILE A 14 5.79 24.85 -11.93
CA ILE A 14 4.61 23.98 -11.75
C ILE A 14 4.30 23.17 -13.03
N GLU A 15 4.46 23.78 -14.20
CA GLU A 15 4.29 23.10 -15.50
C GLU A 15 5.49 22.20 -15.81
N ALA A 16 6.71 22.57 -15.43
CA ALA A 16 7.91 21.75 -15.64
C ALA A 16 7.91 20.46 -14.81
N ILE A 17 7.17 20.44 -13.70
CA ILE A 17 6.89 19.23 -12.92
C ILE A 17 5.54 18.60 -13.26
N GLN A 18 4.84 19.08 -14.28
CA GLN A 18 3.62 18.44 -14.72
C GLN A 18 4.01 17.22 -15.56
N PRO A 19 3.52 16.03 -15.22
CA PRO A 19 3.82 14.85 -16.02
C PRO A 19 3.18 14.94 -17.41
N ASP A 20 3.85 14.33 -18.39
CA ASP A 20 3.34 14.25 -19.76
C ASP A 20 2.04 13.43 -19.87
N THR A 21 1.73 12.61 -18.84
CA THR A 21 0.51 11.83 -18.75
C THR A 21 -0.30 12.25 -17.52
N GLU A 22 -1.64 12.26 -17.65
CA GLU A 22 -2.56 12.70 -16.58
C GLU A 22 -2.48 11.87 -15.29
N PHE A 23 -1.78 10.73 -15.29
CA PHE A 23 -1.83 9.74 -14.22
C PHE A 23 -0.49 9.43 -13.54
N GLU A 24 0.64 9.86 -14.10
CA GLU A 24 1.95 9.57 -13.51
C GLU A 24 2.48 10.78 -12.76
N PRO A 25 2.52 10.82 -11.42
CA PRO A 25 3.10 11.96 -10.73
C PRO A 25 4.59 12.11 -11.09
N THR A 26 5.02 13.33 -11.41
CA THR A 26 6.44 13.63 -11.63
C THR A 26 7.27 13.23 -10.42
N SER A 27 8.43 12.61 -10.67
CA SER A 27 9.30 12.15 -9.61
C SER A 27 9.71 13.32 -8.70
N TRP A 28 9.82 13.07 -7.40
CA TRP A 28 10.38 14.07 -6.49
C TRP A 28 11.84 14.38 -6.81
N GLN A 29 12.58 13.47 -7.45
CA GLN A 29 13.92 13.76 -7.91
C GLN A 29 13.92 14.97 -8.86
N ALA A 30 12.94 15.08 -9.76
CA ALA A 30 12.77 16.27 -10.60
C ALA A 30 12.43 17.52 -9.77
N HIS A 31 11.59 17.39 -8.73
CA HIS A 31 11.29 18.50 -7.81
C HIS A 31 12.53 18.96 -7.01
N VAL A 32 13.36 18.02 -6.55
CA VAL A 32 14.63 18.30 -5.85
C VAL A 32 15.61 18.95 -6.81
N GLN A 33 15.73 18.44 -8.03
CA GLN A 33 16.60 19.03 -9.04
C GLN A 33 16.22 20.49 -9.32
N LEU A 34 14.92 20.80 -9.42
CA LEU A 34 14.44 22.17 -9.61
C LEU A 34 14.69 23.07 -8.39
N THR A 35 14.49 22.55 -7.17
CA THR A 35 14.80 23.28 -5.93
C THR A 35 16.30 23.32 -5.59
N ALA A 36 17.14 22.59 -6.32
CA ALA A 36 18.59 22.58 -6.15
C ALA A 36 19.32 23.61 -7.02
N VAL A 37 18.66 24.19 -8.03
CA VAL A 37 19.28 25.10 -9.01
C VAL A 37 19.92 26.31 -8.33
N CYS A 38 19.19 27.02 -7.47
CA CYS A 38 19.73 28.09 -6.64
C CYS A 38 18.86 28.35 -5.41
N LYS A 39 19.42 29.08 -4.42
CA LYS A 39 18.72 29.40 -3.16
C LYS A 39 17.41 30.15 -3.39
N VAL A 40 17.40 31.12 -4.31
CA VAL A 40 16.21 31.92 -4.62
C VAL A 40 15.07 31.04 -5.13
N TRP A 41 15.37 30.10 -6.03
CA TRP A 41 14.37 29.17 -6.57
C TRP A 41 13.81 28.28 -5.47
N ARG A 42 14.67 27.77 -4.59
CA ARG A 42 14.25 26.95 -3.45
C ARG A 42 13.30 27.72 -2.54
N ASP A 43 13.70 28.92 -2.13
CA ASP A 43 12.92 29.73 -1.19
C ASP A 43 11.55 30.09 -1.81
N ASP A 44 11.52 30.49 -3.09
CA ASP A 44 10.27 30.79 -3.81
C ASP A 44 9.36 29.57 -4.00
N LEU A 45 9.92 28.40 -4.28
CA LEU A 45 9.15 27.16 -4.48
C LEU A 45 8.60 26.59 -3.17
N LEU A 46 9.36 26.68 -2.07
CA LEU A 46 8.92 26.22 -0.76
C LEU A 46 7.80 27.09 -0.19
N ASP A 47 7.72 28.36 -0.61
CA ASP A 47 6.62 29.27 -0.28
C ASP A 47 5.39 29.11 -1.20
N CYS A 48 5.48 28.31 -2.26
CA CYS A 48 4.41 28.12 -3.24
C CYS A 48 3.53 26.91 -2.87
N PRO A 49 2.28 27.13 -2.39
CA PRO A 49 1.42 26.04 -1.97
C PRO A 49 1.01 25.17 -3.15
N GLU A 50 0.82 25.68 -4.37
CA GLU A 50 0.45 24.85 -5.52
C GLU A 50 1.57 23.89 -5.93
N PHE A 51 2.82 24.35 -5.86
CA PHE A 51 4.00 23.52 -6.13
C PHE A 51 4.10 22.37 -5.11
N LEU A 52 3.87 22.67 -3.83
CA LEU A 52 3.81 21.66 -2.78
C LEU A 52 2.52 20.83 -2.82
N ALA A 53 1.40 21.40 -3.26
CA ALA A 53 0.08 20.78 -3.20
C ALA A 53 -0.08 19.68 -4.25
N ARG A 54 0.48 19.92 -5.45
CA ARG A 54 0.60 18.90 -6.51
C ARG A 54 1.43 17.69 -6.05
N HIS A 55 2.32 17.88 -5.08
CA HIS A 55 2.97 16.79 -4.35
C HIS A 55 2.13 16.28 -3.15
N SER A 56 1.44 17.16 -2.42
CA SER A 56 0.76 16.82 -1.14
C SER A 56 -0.46 15.90 -1.26
N ALA A 57 -1.10 15.83 -2.43
CA ALA A 57 -2.18 14.86 -2.68
C ALA A 57 -1.67 13.41 -2.58
N LEU A 58 -0.37 13.20 -2.73
CA LEU A 58 0.33 11.96 -2.45
C LEU A 58 1.58 12.31 -1.64
N ALA A 59 1.48 12.42 -0.31
CA ALA A 59 2.65 12.45 0.57
C ALA A 59 3.46 11.14 0.39
N ARG A 60 4.24 11.08 -0.69
CA ARG A 60 5.16 10.04 -1.09
C ARG A 60 6.49 10.41 -0.47
N LEU A 61 6.77 9.76 0.65
CA LEU A 61 8.06 9.80 1.35
C LEU A 61 9.13 9.00 0.60
N SER A 62 8.85 8.52 -0.61
CA SER A 62 9.74 7.73 -1.48
C SER A 62 11.08 8.38 -1.79
N THR A 63 11.25 9.65 -1.43
CA THR A 63 12.35 10.46 -1.95
C THR A 63 13.07 11.27 -0.88
N LEU A 64 12.69 11.06 0.38
CA LEU A 64 13.64 11.18 1.47
C LEU A 64 14.51 9.92 1.58
N ALA A 65 14.24 8.87 0.81
CA ALA A 65 15.05 7.64 0.76
C ALA A 65 16.45 7.84 0.16
N SER A 66 16.70 8.93 -0.59
CA SER A 66 18.05 9.24 -1.09
C SER A 66 18.86 10.16 -0.14
N LEU A 67 18.24 10.61 0.95
CA LEU A 67 18.97 11.13 2.10
C LEU A 67 19.17 9.91 2.98
N ASP A 68 20.43 9.53 3.27
CA ASP A 68 20.82 8.31 4.01
C ASP A 68 20.11 8.10 5.37
N LYS A 69 19.28 9.04 5.82
CA LYS A 69 18.38 8.92 6.95
C LYS A 69 17.05 9.61 6.65
N THR A 70 15.98 8.83 6.50
CA THR A 70 14.62 9.34 6.56
C THR A 70 14.45 10.10 7.88
N PRO A 71 14.04 11.38 7.92
CA PRO A 71 13.87 12.10 9.16
C PRO A 71 12.71 11.47 9.95
N ASN A 72 13.01 10.62 10.94
CA ASN A 72 12.03 10.03 11.85
C ASN A 72 11.12 11.10 12.50
N SER A 73 11.61 12.34 12.59
CA SER A 73 10.85 13.53 13.02
C SER A 73 9.59 13.79 12.18
N PHE A 74 9.60 13.45 10.89
CA PHE A 74 8.42 13.63 10.04
C PHE A 74 7.31 12.65 10.41
N LEU A 75 7.68 11.41 10.73
CA LEU A 75 6.74 10.34 11.10
C LEU A 75 6.28 10.44 12.56
N SER A 76 7.07 11.07 13.44
CA SER A 76 6.72 11.28 14.85
C SER A 76 5.89 12.54 15.13
N THR A 77 5.79 13.46 14.17
CA THR A 77 4.95 14.66 14.34
C THR A 77 3.46 14.32 14.28
N ARG A 78 2.69 14.80 15.27
CA ARG A 78 1.22 14.67 15.28
C ARG A 78 0.62 15.38 14.07
N ARG A 79 0.17 14.61 13.09
CA ARG A 79 -0.48 15.12 11.88
C ARG A 79 -1.90 14.58 11.82
N PRO A 80 -2.89 15.27 12.42
CA PRO A 80 -4.26 14.79 12.46
C PRO A 80 -4.92 14.67 11.08
N SER A 81 -4.29 15.19 10.02
CA SER A 81 -4.81 15.23 8.64
C SER A 81 -4.12 14.26 7.67
N LEU A 82 -3.15 13.45 8.09
CA LEU A 82 -2.50 12.51 7.17
C LEU A 82 -3.49 11.41 6.77
N ARG A 83 -3.94 11.43 5.51
CA ARG A 83 -4.87 10.44 4.93
C ARG A 83 -4.18 9.47 3.98
N HIS A 84 -3.07 9.90 3.39
CA HIS A 84 -2.37 9.14 2.37
C HIS A 84 -0.91 8.99 2.79
N LEU A 85 -0.48 7.74 3.03
CA LEU A 85 0.90 7.41 3.36
C LEU A 85 1.46 6.48 2.28
N ALA A 86 2.52 6.93 1.63
CA ALA A 86 3.27 6.12 0.68
C ALA A 86 4.77 6.15 1.00
N LEU A 87 5.30 4.97 1.33
CA LEU A 87 6.71 4.71 1.62
C LEU A 87 7.21 3.72 0.57
N VAL A 88 8.28 4.06 -0.13
CA VAL A 88 8.82 3.24 -1.23
C VAL A 88 10.34 3.24 -1.13
N ALA A 89 10.93 2.05 -1.13
CA ALA A 89 12.38 1.81 -1.16
C ALA A 89 13.15 2.64 -0.12
N CYS A 90 12.62 2.76 1.10
CA CYS A 90 13.21 3.59 2.15
C CYS A 90 13.65 2.78 3.37
N GLU A 91 14.71 3.27 4.02
CA GLU A 91 15.16 2.74 5.31
C GLU A 91 14.43 3.45 6.44
N ILE A 92 13.76 2.69 7.31
CA ILE A 92 12.98 3.23 8.43
C ILE A 92 13.44 2.62 9.73
N ASP A 93 13.89 3.46 10.65
CA ASP A 93 14.13 3.06 12.03
C ASP A 93 12.80 3.02 12.80
N TRP A 94 12.14 1.88 12.73
CA TRP A 94 10.88 1.64 13.43
C TRP A 94 11.01 1.71 14.95
N THR A 95 12.22 1.51 15.50
CA THR A 95 12.43 1.58 16.96
C THR A 95 12.32 3.03 17.44
N ALA A 96 12.85 3.98 16.67
CA ALA A 96 12.68 5.41 16.94
C ALA A 96 11.23 5.90 16.79
N LEU A 97 10.40 5.17 16.02
CA LEU A 97 8.97 5.49 15.83
C LEU A 97 8.07 4.85 16.89
N GLN A 98 8.57 3.88 17.65
CA GLN A 98 7.79 3.13 18.64
C GLN A 98 7.04 4.05 19.62
N PRO A 99 7.63 5.12 20.20
CA PRO A 99 6.91 6.02 21.09
C PRO A 99 5.73 6.72 20.41
N ALA A 100 5.89 7.14 19.16
CA ALA A 100 4.82 7.80 18.40
C ALA A 100 3.70 6.83 18.00
N ILE A 101 4.03 5.55 17.83
CA ILE A 101 3.09 4.48 17.51
C ILE A 101 2.29 4.10 18.76
N ASP A 102 2.94 4.00 19.92
CA ASP A 102 2.32 3.67 21.20
C ASP A 102 1.44 4.81 21.72
N ASP A 103 1.84 6.06 21.51
CA ASP A 103 1.01 7.25 21.78
C ASP A 103 -0.10 7.45 20.74
N TYR A 104 -0.21 6.54 19.77
CA TYR A 104 -1.16 6.59 18.67
C TYR A 104 -1.11 7.91 17.87
N ALA A 105 0.05 8.57 17.83
CA ALA A 105 0.18 9.95 17.39
C ALA A 105 0.39 10.09 15.88
N GLY A 106 0.82 9.04 15.17
CA GLY A 106 1.37 9.16 13.81
C GLY A 106 0.46 8.75 12.66
N PHE A 107 -0.22 7.60 12.75
CA PHE A 107 -0.82 6.93 11.60
C PHE A 107 -2.28 6.55 11.83
N ARG A 108 -3.12 7.58 12.04
CA ARG A 108 -4.57 7.42 12.24
C ARG A 108 -5.33 7.87 11.00
N ASN A 109 -6.50 7.29 10.79
CA ASN A 109 -7.45 7.71 9.76
C ASN A 109 -6.86 7.72 8.34
N LEU A 110 -5.93 6.81 8.04
CA LEU A 110 -5.45 6.65 6.67
C LEU A 110 -6.58 6.15 5.78
N GLU A 111 -6.71 6.78 4.62
CA GLU A 111 -7.53 6.35 3.49
C GLU A 111 -6.71 5.50 2.52
N THR A 112 -5.40 5.78 2.39
CA THR A 112 -4.50 4.98 1.56
C THR A 112 -3.17 4.70 2.26
N LEU A 113 -2.74 3.44 2.25
CA LEU A 113 -1.45 2.98 2.75
C LEU A 113 -0.72 2.23 1.64
N HIS A 114 0.46 2.71 1.27
CA HIS A 114 1.32 2.07 0.28
C HIS A 114 2.72 1.90 0.87
N LEU A 115 3.13 0.66 1.12
CA LEU A 115 4.48 0.32 1.55
C LEU A 115 5.12 -0.54 0.44
N ARG A 116 6.28 -0.15 -0.07
CA ARG A 116 7.04 -0.92 -1.07
C ARG A 116 8.49 -0.99 -0.68
N GLN A 117 9.08 -2.18 -0.61
CA GLN A 117 10.53 -2.38 -0.42
C GLN A 117 11.09 -1.64 0.79
N ILE A 118 10.40 -1.76 1.94
CA ILE A 118 10.81 -1.06 3.17
C ILE A 118 11.85 -1.89 3.90
N ILE A 119 12.96 -1.27 4.29
CA ILE A 119 14.07 -1.95 4.96
C ILE A 119 14.30 -1.33 6.35
N PRO A 120 14.26 -2.12 7.44
CA PRO A 120 13.60 -3.41 7.52
C PRO A 120 12.07 -3.27 7.31
N PRO A 121 11.34 -4.36 6.99
CA PRO A 121 9.89 -4.35 6.95
C PRO A 121 9.28 -3.85 8.28
N PRO A 122 8.11 -3.20 8.27
CA PRO A 122 7.45 -2.74 9.48
C PRO A 122 7.28 -3.90 10.48
N PRO A 123 7.63 -3.71 11.77
CA PRO A 123 7.33 -4.70 12.79
C PRO A 123 5.83 -4.99 12.84
N LYS A 124 5.49 -6.22 13.22
CA LYS A 124 4.11 -6.73 13.26
C LYS A 124 3.16 -5.77 13.99
N ASN A 125 3.52 -5.37 15.21
CA ASN A 125 2.74 -4.47 16.05
C ASN A 125 2.52 -3.09 15.38
N VAL A 126 3.51 -2.60 14.64
CA VAL A 126 3.42 -1.33 13.91
C VAL A 126 2.40 -1.42 12.79
N LEU A 127 2.52 -2.43 11.92
CA LEU A 127 1.58 -2.62 10.82
C LEU A 127 0.16 -2.86 11.34
N GLU A 128 -0.01 -3.70 12.36
CA GLU A 128 -1.29 -3.91 13.04
C GLU A 128 -1.90 -2.62 13.56
N ASN A 129 -1.11 -1.81 14.26
CA ASN A 129 -1.57 -0.55 14.83
C ASN A 129 -2.02 0.41 13.73
N ILE A 130 -1.26 0.55 12.64
CA ILE A 130 -1.63 1.40 11.50
C ILE A 130 -2.99 0.97 10.93
N LEU A 131 -3.18 -0.33 10.70
CA LEU A 131 -4.40 -0.86 10.12
C LEU A 131 -5.60 -0.70 11.08
N ARG A 132 -5.43 -1.01 12.37
CA ARG A 132 -6.49 -0.83 13.40
C ARG A 132 -6.88 0.63 13.60
N GLN A 133 -5.91 1.54 13.50
CA GLN A 133 -6.12 2.98 13.65
C GLN A 133 -6.66 3.66 12.39
N SER A 134 -6.79 2.91 11.29
CA SER A 134 -7.25 3.40 10.00
C SER A 134 -8.48 2.60 9.50
N PRO A 135 -9.61 2.63 10.23
CA PRO A 135 -10.82 1.89 9.83
C PRO A 135 -11.44 2.39 8.52
N ARG A 136 -11.00 3.57 8.04
CA ARG A 136 -11.40 4.19 6.77
C ARG A 136 -10.42 3.90 5.63
N LEU A 137 -9.51 2.95 5.81
CA LEU A 137 -8.55 2.58 4.77
C LEU A 137 -9.31 2.02 3.56
N ALA A 138 -9.21 2.73 2.44
CA ALA A 138 -9.82 2.38 1.16
C ALA A 138 -8.83 1.68 0.23
N SER A 139 -7.55 2.00 0.32
CA SER A 139 -6.49 1.33 -0.44
C SER A 139 -5.34 0.87 0.46
N LEU A 140 -5.05 -0.43 0.43
CA LEU A 140 -3.90 -1.05 1.08
C LEU A 140 -3.01 -1.66 0.00
N ARG A 141 -1.75 -1.23 -0.10
CA ARG A 141 -0.77 -1.80 -1.01
C ARG A 141 0.52 -2.11 -0.24
N LEU A 142 0.94 -3.37 -0.26
CA LEU A 142 2.10 -3.84 0.49
C LEU A 142 2.97 -4.67 -0.45
N TYR A 143 4.13 -4.15 -0.85
CA TYR A 143 5.06 -4.82 -1.76
C TYR A 143 6.36 -5.09 -1.02
N GLU A 144 6.71 -6.35 -0.79
CA GLU A 144 7.89 -6.78 -0.02
C GLU A 144 7.98 -6.05 1.34
N ALA A 145 6.83 -5.78 1.95
CA ALA A 145 6.70 -4.97 3.17
C ALA A 145 5.91 -5.70 4.26
N ILE A 146 5.55 -6.97 4.06
CA ILE A 146 4.83 -7.73 5.06
C ILE A 146 5.85 -8.29 6.07
N PRO A 147 5.68 -8.03 7.40
CA PRO A 147 6.57 -8.58 8.42
C PRO A 147 6.66 -10.11 8.34
N LYS A 148 7.79 -10.68 8.74
CA LYS A 148 7.99 -12.15 8.72
C LYS A 148 7.02 -12.89 9.65
N GLU A 149 6.66 -12.27 10.77
CA GLU A 149 5.81 -12.85 11.81
C GLU A 149 4.41 -12.23 11.74
N VAL A 150 3.53 -12.69 10.85
CA VAL A 150 2.15 -12.20 10.73
C VAL A 150 1.18 -13.10 11.51
N HIS A 151 1.62 -13.72 12.59
CA HIS A 151 0.73 -14.48 13.47
C HIS A 151 -0.17 -13.52 14.25
N LEU A 152 -1.16 -12.93 13.60
CA LEU A 152 -2.13 -11.95 14.10
C LEU A 152 -3.18 -12.63 15.01
N THR A 153 -2.79 -13.65 15.76
CA THR A 153 -3.67 -14.41 16.65
C THR A 153 -3.62 -13.82 18.06
N ASN A 154 -4.77 -13.36 18.55
CA ASN A 154 -4.92 -13.02 19.96
C ASN A 154 -5.16 -14.33 20.70
N LYS A 155 -4.17 -14.78 21.48
CA LYS A 155 -4.19 -16.06 22.20
C LYS A 155 -5.41 -16.25 23.12
N LYS A 156 -6.18 -15.18 23.41
CA LYS A 156 -7.35 -15.23 24.30
C LYS A 156 -8.72 -15.07 23.61
N HIS A 157 -8.81 -14.59 22.37
CA HIS A 157 -10.11 -14.17 21.78
C HIS A 157 -10.34 -14.60 20.32
N GLY A 158 -9.64 -15.62 19.84
CA GLY A 158 -9.70 -16.01 18.43
C GLY A 158 -8.84 -15.07 17.56
N PRO A 159 -8.93 -15.20 16.22
CA PRO A 159 -8.13 -14.36 15.32
C PRO A 159 -8.45 -12.89 15.58
N SER A 160 -7.42 -12.08 15.75
CA SER A 160 -7.58 -10.65 16.00
C SER A 160 -8.03 -10.00 14.69
N SER A 161 -9.33 -10.03 14.40
CA SER A 161 -9.89 -9.39 13.23
C SER A 161 -9.51 -7.89 13.24
N ILE A 162 -9.02 -7.42 12.09
CA ILE A 162 -8.77 -6.01 11.82
C ILE A 162 -9.89 -5.56 10.85
N PRO A 163 -10.94 -4.88 11.36
CA PRO A 163 -12.07 -4.51 10.52
C PRO A 163 -11.70 -3.36 9.59
N LEU A 164 -11.56 -3.66 8.29
CA LEU A 164 -11.31 -2.66 7.25
C LEU A 164 -12.55 -2.51 6.36
N LYS A 165 -13.61 -1.92 6.95
CA LYS A 165 -14.95 -1.88 6.33
C LYS A 165 -15.00 -1.15 4.99
N THR A 166 -14.11 -0.18 4.81
CA THR A 166 -14.06 0.67 3.62
C THR A 166 -13.06 0.19 2.58
N LEU A 167 -12.37 -0.94 2.80
CA LEU A 167 -11.30 -1.37 1.92
C LEU A 167 -11.87 -1.71 0.54
N VAL A 168 -11.52 -0.91 -0.46
CA VAL A 168 -11.93 -1.11 -1.86
C VAL A 168 -10.85 -1.88 -2.62
N LEU A 169 -9.59 -1.57 -2.33
CA LEU A 169 -8.43 -2.11 -3.03
C LEU A 169 -7.40 -2.66 -2.02
N CYS A 170 -7.11 -3.96 -2.11
CA CYS A 170 -6.03 -4.60 -1.37
C CYS A 170 -5.02 -5.21 -2.34
N ARG A 171 -3.75 -4.78 -2.29
CA ARG A 171 -2.65 -5.27 -3.14
C ARG A 171 -1.43 -5.72 -2.33
N PRO A 172 -1.49 -6.88 -1.66
CA PRO A 172 -0.31 -7.49 -1.09
C PRO A 172 0.53 -8.18 -2.19
N SER A 173 1.84 -8.00 -2.11
CA SER A 173 2.89 -8.61 -2.93
C SER A 173 4.04 -8.98 -1.99
N ASP A 174 4.17 -10.25 -1.66
CA ASP A 174 5.19 -10.79 -0.76
C ASP A 174 5.17 -12.33 -0.88
N HIS A 175 5.88 -13.03 -0.01
CA HIS A 175 5.76 -14.48 0.10
C HIS A 175 4.32 -14.91 0.44
N LEU A 176 3.84 -15.98 -0.23
CA LEU A 176 2.45 -16.45 -0.18
C LEU A 176 1.96 -16.74 1.25
N ASP A 177 2.81 -17.27 2.10
CA ASP A 177 2.57 -17.56 3.51
C ASP A 177 2.34 -16.29 4.34
N LYS A 178 2.99 -15.18 4.02
CA LYS A 178 2.75 -13.88 4.67
C LYS A 178 1.47 -13.23 4.18
N ILE A 179 1.24 -13.23 2.87
CA ILE A 179 0.00 -12.72 2.26
C ILE A 179 -1.20 -13.45 2.88
N SER A 180 -1.11 -14.78 2.94
CA SER A 180 -2.08 -15.65 3.57
C SER A 180 -2.44 -15.20 5.00
N GLN A 181 -1.42 -15.03 5.84
CA GLN A 181 -1.62 -14.64 7.23
C GLN A 181 -2.19 -13.22 7.37
N LEU A 182 -1.76 -12.29 6.51
CA LEU A 182 -2.31 -10.94 6.46
C LEU A 182 -3.81 -10.99 6.12
N LEU A 183 -4.18 -11.64 5.02
CA LEU A 183 -5.58 -11.74 4.58
C LEU A 183 -6.47 -12.43 5.62
N PHE A 184 -5.95 -13.40 6.37
CA PHE A 184 -6.71 -14.04 7.46
C PHE A 184 -7.02 -13.09 8.61
N ALA A 185 -6.16 -12.11 8.85
CA ALA A 185 -6.34 -11.15 9.93
C ALA A 185 -7.13 -9.91 9.52
N LEU A 186 -7.13 -9.59 8.22
CA LEU A 186 -8.01 -8.58 7.67
C LEU A 186 -9.43 -9.12 7.69
N ASP A 187 -10.30 -8.47 8.45
CA ASP A 187 -11.74 -8.74 8.40
C ASP A 187 -12.33 -7.92 7.27
N ILE A 188 -12.13 -8.46 6.07
CA ILE A 188 -12.49 -7.83 4.81
C ILE A 188 -14.02 -7.78 4.69
N SER A 189 -14.56 -6.58 4.45
CA SER A 189 -16.00 -6.38 4.28
C SER A 189 -16.51 -7.06 3.01
N GLN A 190 -17.80 -7.39 3.00
CA GLN A 190 -18.52 -7.78 1.78
C GLN A 190 -18.50 -6.66 0.72
N ASP A 191 -18.35 -5.40 1.14
CA ASP A 191 -18.26 -4.25 0.23
C ASP A 191 -16.90 -4.15 -0.50
N THR A 192 -15.92 -4.98 -0.14
CA THR A 192 -14.60 -4.95 -0.77
C THR A 192 -14.71 -5.45 -2.21
N ARG A 193 -14.56 -4.52 -3.16
CA ARG A 193 -14.75 -4.79 -4.59
C ARG A 193 -13.59 -5.55 -5.21
N THR A 194 -12.37 -5.32 -4.74
CA THR A 194 -11.19 -5.87 -5.41
C THR A 194 -10.07 -6.20 -4.43
N ILE A 195 -9.67 -7.47 -4.43
CA ILE A 195 -8.44 -7.94 -3.79
C ILE A 195 -7.53 -8.38 -4.93
N CYS A 196 -6.48 -7.61 -5.24
CA CYS A 196 -5.46 -8.06 -6.18
C CYS A 196 -4.31 -8.68 -5.39
N VAL A 197 -4.16 -9.99 -5.40
CA VAL A 197 -2.99 -10.62 -4.77
C VAL A 197 -1.91 -10.74 -5.83
N ALA A 198 -0.84 -9.98 -5.64
CA ALA A 198 0.39 -10.13 -6.40
C ALA A 198 1.22 -11.22 -5.71
N VAL A 199 1.68 -12.21 -6.44
CA VAL A 199 2.57 -13.24 -5.87
C VAL A 199 3.93 -13.06 -6.54
N ASP A 200 4.82 -12.35 -5.85
CA ASP A 200 6.20 -12.22 -6.31
C ASP A 200 6.88 -13.60 -6.24
N ASN A 201 7.39 -14.04 -7.38
CA ASN A 201 8.32 -15.16 -7.59
C ASN A 201 8.11 -16.38 -6.66
N LEU A 202 7.46 -17.41 -7.20
CA LEU A 202 7.53 -18.80 -6.72
C LEU A 202 8.95 -19.42 -6.70
N GLY A 203 10.01 -18.62 -6.81
CA GLY A 203 11.40 -19.10 -6.82
C GLY A 203 11.77 -19.93 -8.06
N ILE A 204 10.95 -19.90 -9.11
CA ILE A 204 11.23 -20.62 -10.36
C ILE A 204 11.86 -19.63 -11.35
N PHE A 205 13.15 -19.34 -11.15
CA PHE A 205 13.95 -18.73 -12.21
C PHE A 205 14.56 -19.84 -13.06
N GLU A 206 13.98 -20.02 -14.24
CA GLU A 206 14.68 -20.28 -15.52
C GLU A 206 13.63 -20.25 -16.64
N HIS A 207 13.27 -19.06 -17.16
CA HIS A 207 12.58 -18.88 -18.45
C HIS A 207 11.45 -19.87 -18.82
N VAL A 208 10.71 -20.39 -17.83
CA VAL A 208 9.49 -21.15 -18.09
C VAL A 208 8.39 -20.10 -18.00
N SER A 209 7.76 -19.78 -19.13
CA SER A 209 6.43 -19.17 -19.14
C SER A 209 5.65 -19.86 -18.02
N VAL A 210 5.28 -19.15 -16.95
CA VAL A 210 4.57 -19.76 -15.82
C VAL A 210 3.28 -20.31 -16.42
N THR A 211 3.31 -21.60 -16.77
CA THR A 211 2.17 -22.22 -17.43
C THR A 211 1.06 -22.21 -16.39
N ASN A 212 -0.14 -21.87 -16.85
CA ASN A 212 -1.38 -21.79 -16.09
C ASN A 212 -1.52 -22.82 -14.94
N GLY A 213 -0.94 -24.02 -15.07
CA GLY A 213 -1.04 -25.11 -14.10
C GLY A 213 -0.55 -24.83 -12.68
N ALA A 214 0.58 -24.17 -12.44
CA ALA A 214 1.05 -23.93 -11.06
C ALA A 214 0.15 -22.94 -10.32
N PHE A 215 -0.33 -21.95 -11.07
CA PHE A 215 -1.28 -20.95 -10.64
C PHE A 215 -2.67 -21.56 -10.38
N GLU A 216 -3.21 -22.33 -11.32
CA GLU A 216 -4.46 -23.08 -11.20
C GLU A 216 -4.45 -24.09 -10.05
N LEU A 217 -3.28 -24.58 -9.61
CA LEU A 217 -3.16 -25.48 -8.45
C LEU A 217 -3.08 -24.72 -7.10
N ALA A 218 -2.53 -23.50 -7.09
CA ALA A 218 -2.40 -22.69 -5.89
C ALA A 218 -3.74 -22.03 -5.52
N VAL A 219 -4.51 -21.59 -6.52
CA VAL A 219 -5.77 -20.89 -6.33
C VAL A 219 -6.80 -21.71 -5.55
N PRO A 220 -7.12 -22.97 -5.90
CA PRO A 220 -8.02 -23.81 -5.12
C PRO A 220 -7.54 -24.04 -3.69
N ARG A 221 -6.23 -24.13 -3.45
CA ARG A 221 -5.68 -24.27 -2.08
C ARG A 221 -5.84 -23.01 -1.26
N ILE A 222 -5.66 -21.84 -1.88
CA ILE A 222 -5.94 -20.53 -1.26
C ILE A 222 -7.45 -20.34 -1.06
N LEU A 223 -8.29 -20.86 -1.94
CA LEU A 223 -9.73 -20.75 -1.78
C LEU A 223 -10.24 -21.71 -0.70
N GLU A 224 -9.79 -22.98 -0.73
CA GLU A 224 -10.13 -24.04 0.23
C GLU A 224 -9.66 -23.70 1.65
N LYS A 225 -8.39 -23.29 1.82
CA LYS A 225 -7.84 -22.89 3.11
C LYS A 225 -8.63 -21.74 3.75
N TYR A 226 -9.26 -20.90 2.94
CA TYR A 226 -10.01 -19.73 3.39
C TYR A 226 -11.53 -19.92 3.31
N ARG A 227 -12.00 -21.12 2.94
CA ARG A 227 -13.42 -21.45 2.71
C ARG A 227 -14.09 -20.45 1.75
N ILE A 228 -13.33 -19.94 0.80
CA ILE A 228 -13.83 -19.06 -0.25
C ILE A 228 -14.35 -19.98 -1.35
N SER A 229 -15.63 -19.85 -1.71
CA SER A 229 -16.21 -20.63 -2.80
C SER A 229 -16.11 -19.86 -4.11
N LEU A 230 -15.91 -20.60 -5.19
CA LEU A 230 -16.01 -20.09 -6.58
C LEU A 230 -17.42 -20.24 -7.13
N GLU A 231 -18.36 -20.82 -6.36
CA GLU A 231 -19.65 -21.20 -6.89
C GLU A 231 -20.65 -20.03 -6.85
N LYS A 232 -21.02 -19.63 -8.07
CA LYS A 232 -22.04 -18.67 -8.52
C LYS A 232 -21.84 -17.21 -8.09
N PRO A 233 -21.78 -16.27 -9.06
CA PRO A 233 -21.74 -14.84 -8.75
C PRO A 233 -23.02 -14.42 -8.02
N ASP A 234 -22.86 -13.83 -6.84
CA ASP A 234 -23.92 -13.09 -6.16
C ASP A 234 -24.26 -11.84 -6.99
N GLN A 235 -25.55 -11.52 -7.12
CA GLN A 235 -26.02 -10.31 -7.78
C GLN A 235 -25.75 -9.02 -6.96
N MET A 236 -25.27 -9.14 -5.71
CA MET A 236 -25.13 -8.04 -4.74
C MET A 236 -23.71 -7.48 -4.54
N GLY A 237 -22.84 -7.57 -5.55
CA GLY A 237 -21.52 -6.94 -5.53
C GLY A 237 -20.41 -7.98 -5.41
N THR A 238 -19.73 -8.21 -6.53
CA THR A 238 -18.70 -9.23 -6.66
C THR A 238 -17.37 -8.73 -6.11
N THR A 239 -16.82 -9.37 -5.07
CA THR A 239 -15.39 -9.23 -4.73
C THR A 239 -14.60 -9.96 -5.80
N ASN A 240 -13.86 -9.22 -6.62
CA ASN A 240 -12.94 -9.81 -7.60
C ASN A 240 -11.63 -10.14 -6.89
N LEU A 241 -11.31 -11.43 -6.78
CA LEU A 241 -9.94 -11.88 -6.53
C LEU A 241 -9.21 -11.84 -7.86
N CYS A 242 -8.41 -10.80 -8.03
CA CYS A 242 -7.48 -10.71 -9.14
C CYS A 242 -6.15 -11.27 -8.64
N LEU A 243 -5.58 -12.20 -9.37
CA LEU A 243 -4.22 -12.61 -9.14
C LEU A 243 -3.41 -12.20 -10.37
N SER A 244 -2.33 -11.49 -10.09
CA SER A 244 -1.44 -10.95 -11.11
C SER A 244 -0.04 -11.46 -10.83
N GLY A 245 0.60 -12.02 -11.84
CA GLY A 245 2.03 -12.33 -11.80
C GLY A 245 2.84 -11.04 -12.00
N PHE A 246 3.89 -10.86 -11.22
CA PHE A 246 4.85 -9.77 -11.40
C PHE A 246 6.24 -10.36 -11.63
N GLU A 247 6.93 -9.83 -12.63
CA GLU A 247 8.34 -10.11 -12.89
C GLU A 247 9.10 -8.79 -12.79
N GLY A 248 10.13 -8.72 -11.94
CA GLY A 248 10.94 -7.52 -11.78
C GLY A 248 10.22 -6.27 -11.23
N GLY A 249 9.03 -6.42 -10.65
CA GLY A 249 8.26 -5.30 -10.09
C GLY A 249 7.50 -4.45 -11.12
N GLU A 250 7.39 -4.93 -12.37
CA GLU A 250 6.53 -4.41 -13.42
C GLU A 250 5.34 -5.36 -13.66
N ASP A 251 4.17 -4.78 -13.97
CA ASP A 251 2.90 -5.51 -14.15
C ASP A 251 2.84 -6.11 -15.56
N TYR A 252 3.18 -7.40 -15.69
CA TYR A 252 3.09 -8.12 -16.97
C TYR A 252 1.71 -8.74 -17.15
N GLY A 253 0.72 -7.89 -17.49
CA GLY A 253 -0.44 -8.13 -18.37
C GLY A 253 -1.40 -9.32 -18.19
N GLU A 254 -1.01 -10.45 -17.61
CA GLU A 254 -1.86 -11.62 -17.42
C GLU A 254 -2.44 -11.61 -16.00
N SER A 255 -3.59 -10.96 -15.88
CA SER A 255 -4.44 -11.04 -14.70
C SER A 255 -5.47 -12.15 -14.88
N SER A 256 -5.45 -13.13 -13.98
CA SER A 256 -6.59 -14.03 -13.81
C SER A 256 -7.49 -13.47 -12.73
N SER A 257 -8.77 -13.26 -13.04
CA SER A 257 -9.75 -12.81 -12.06
C SER A 257 -10.80 -13.88 -11.81
N CYS A 258 -11.06 -14.20 -10.55
CA CYS A 258 -12.24 -14.96 -10.16
C CYS A 258 -13.13 -14.15 -9.21
N VAL A 259 -14.44 -14.38 -9.30
CA VAL A 259 -15.41 -13.79 -8.38
C VAL A 259 -15.44 -14.67 -7.13
N LEU A 260 -15.24 -14.06 -5.97
CA LEU A 260 -15.38 -14.75 -4.70
C LEU A 260 -16.83 -14.70 -4.22
N SER A 261 -17.39 -15.85 -3.88
CA SER A 261 -18.65 -15.96 -3.13
C SER A 261 -18.39 -16.56 -1.75
N ARG A 262 -18.92 -15.94 -0.70
CA ARG A 262 -18.78 -16.47 0.67
C ARG A 262 -19.83 -17.55 0.85
N THR A 263 -19.42 -18.76 1.22
CA THR A 263 -20.37 -19.78 1.68
C THR A 263 -20.93 -19.31 3.01
N SER A 264 -22.22 -18.99 3.05
CA SER A 264 -22.93 -18.90 4.33
C SER A 264 -22.77 -20.27 4.99
N ALA A 265 -22.16 -20.31 6.17
CA ALA A 265 -22.23 -21.50 7.01
C ALA A 265 -23.72 -21.73 7.31
N VAL A 266 -24.37 -22.55 6.49
CA VAL A 266 -25.68 -23.09 6.79
C VAL A 266 -25.47 -23.84 8.10
N GLY A 267 -26.09 -23.33 9.16
CA GLY A 267 -26.07 -24.01 10.45
C GLY A 267 -26.67 -25.40 10.23
N ASP A 268 -25.85 -26.42 10.38
CA ASP A 268 -26.32 -27.76 10.74
C ASP A 268 -26.88 -27.65 12.18
N GLU A 269 -28.06 -27.06 12.33
CA GLU A 269 -28.94 -27.39 13.45
C GLU A 269 -29.45 -28.80 13.21
N VAL A 270 -28.65 -29.76 13.69
CA VAL A 270 -29.08 -31.14 13.88
C VAL A 270 -30.15 -31.13 15.00
N ASN A 271 -31.41 -31.27 14.61
CA ASN A 271 -32.46 -31.80 15.49
C ASN A 271 -32.37 -33.32 15.53
#